data_AF-A0A7R7WDJ4-F1
#
_entry.id   AF-A0A7R7WDJ4-F1
#
_cell.length_a   1.000
_cell.length_b   1.000
_cell.length_c   1.000
_cell.angle_alpha   90.00
_cell.angle_beta   90.00
_cell.angle_gamma   90.00
#
_symmetry.space_group_name_H-M   'P 1'
#
loop_
_entity.id
_entity.type
_entity.pdbx_description
1 polymer ?
#
loop_
_entity_poly.entity_id
_entity_poly.type
_entity_poly.pdbx_seq_one_letter_code
_entity_poly.pdbx_strand_id
1 'polypeptide(L)'
;MASNYWDGIPHPGEATDGLPLTALPERICINPGGLSRFLNVHLCKKDRNVYDNTGLMILRPFKLLVYLDKAIRSQMKELEIYRKQKEDLPEEAYIEVLKTSPVDQMVLQMKAAQQVALLDVPELTELLLNFRCLTRWMDETLHPFQAQLAAIPEMVRFVDLWFLFSQGSLVYIKGSFPPQKIWKVVQRTGGRRYLGKSERINEQGIGTWAPFVLDCFYLDFDGSQFVPIFRQFEISGFDGIQGVKYLPILPLSVAEKEGLTDKQYLMTRGRQFVDCTQKALHLEYSGRCHYLTPTGQKLTDLVDEVPRSASCYSEQIDSDVIVDFARAFDEIPWWRPAISNHDFGKTDQAELGSARGIDNDGVWNKRLTDDFMEAQTRMWESWARNGGGPTGEELLLLPDRVFAFVLSTRRWACLRIGRGPNEVEQLRQREVTGNPWLKLRLPDGHEEVIRSLIHSHFARQRSGGVHFDLLRNKGNGVTILLHGVPGVGKTSTAGRAGNLLST
;
A
#
# COMPACT_ATOMS: atom_id res chain seq x y z
N MET A 1 12.67 32.03 -29.11
CA MET A 1 11.92 33.14 -28.46
C MET A 1 10.57 32.58 -28.06
N ALA A 2 10.33 32.38 -26.77
CA ALA A 2 9.09 31.79 -26.27
C ALA A 2 7.99 32.86 -26.25
N SER A 3 6.96 32.66 -27.07
CA SER A 3 5.79 33.52 -27.14
C SER A 3 4.65 32.84 -26.37
N ASN A 4 4.31 33.38 -25.20
CA ASN A 4 3.15 32.98 -24.42
C ASN A 4 1.89 33.62 -25.02
N TYR A 5 1.21 32.91 -25.93
CA TYR A 5 -0.19 33.24 -26.24
C TYR A 5 -1.10 32.31 -25.43
N TRP A 6 -1.83 32.92 -24.50
CA TRP A 6 -2.90 32.34 -23.70
C TRP A 6 -4.24 32.79 -24.30
N ASP A 7 -5.11 31.85 -24.66
CA ASP A 7 -6.53 32.08 -25.02
C ASP A 7 -7.49 31.62 -23.89
N GLY A 8 -6.99 31.45 -22.67
CA GLY A 8 -7.81 31.18 -21.49
C GLY A 8 -8.13 32.48 -20.75
N ILE A 9 -9.39 32.67 -20.35
CA ILE A 9 -9.84 33.81 -19.53
C ILE A 9 -8.98 33.87 -18.25
N PRO A 10 -8.19 34.94 -18.03
CA PRO A 10 -7.35 35.05 -16.84
C PRO A 10 -8.24 35.19 -15.61
N HIS A 11 -8.02 34.35 -14.60
CA HIS A 11 -8.64 34.55 -13.29
C HIS A 11 -7.95 35.76 -12.61
N PRO A 12 -8.71 36.76 -12.09
CA PRO A 12 -8.12 37.93 -11.45
C PRO A 12 -7.46 37.47 -10.14
N GLY A 13 -6.13 37.41 -10.16
CA GLY A 13 -5.31 36.76 -9.13
C GLY A 13 -4.03 36.14 -9.68
N GLU A 14 -3.87 36.07 -11.00
CA GLU A 14 -2.61 35.75 -11.68
C GLU A 14 -1.55 36.85 -11.46
N ALA A 15 -1.06 36.96 -10.23
CA ALA A 15 0.37 36.97 -10.10
C ALA A 15 0.82 35.61 -10.64
N THR A 16 1.28 35.58 -11.89
CA THR A 16 2.25 34.55 -12.27
C THR A 16 3.30 34.62 -11.18
N ASP A 17 3.28 33.66 -10.25
CA ASP A 17 4.38 33.47 -9.32
C ASP A 17 5.62 33.53 -10.20
N GLY A 18 6.41 34.59 -10.03
CA GLY A 18 7.65 34.77 -10.76
C GLY A 18 8.56 33.65 -10.28
N LEU A 19 8.38 32.46 -10.84
CA LEU A 19 9.06 31.27 -10.40
C LEU A 19 10.54 31.49 -10.71
N PRO A 20 11.43 31.50 -9.71
CA PRO A 20 12.85 31.46 -10.00
C PRO A 20 13.13 30.23 -10.89
N LEU A 21 14.12 30.36 -11.79
CA LEU A 21 14.59 29.31 -12.72
C LEU A 21 14.93 27.96 -12.07
N THR A 22 14.87 27.86 -10.74
CA THR A 22 15.02 26.67 -9.90
C THR A 22 13.75 25.83 -9.73
N ALA A 23 12.59 26.25 -10.26
CA ALA A 23 11.36 25.46 -10.22
C ALA A 23 11.09 24.78 -11.58
N LEU A 24 10.79 23.48 -11.56
CA LEU A 24 10.31 22.73 -12.74
C LEU A 24 9.16 23.50 -13.42
N PRO A 25 9.16 23.61 -14.76
CA PRO A 25 8.08 24.29 -15.48
C PRO A 25 6.75 23.54 -15.33
N GLU A 26 5.64 24.22 -15.61
CA GLU A 26 4.31 23.57 -15.61
C GLU A 26 4.09 22.67 -16.83
N ARG A 27 4.81 22.94 -17.92
CA ARG A 27 4.75 22.18 -19.17
C ARG A 27 6.04 22.32 -19.96
N ILE A 28 6.32 21.32 -20.78
CA ILE A 28 7.33 21.37 -21.84
C ILE A 28 6.66 21.12 -23.18
N CYS A 29 7.20 21.68 -24.25
CA CYS A 29 6.72 21.48 -25.60
C CYS A 29 7.86 20.95 -26.46
N ILE A 30 7.67 19.77 -27.06
CA ILE A 30 8.51 19.26 -28.12
C ILE A 30 7.88 19.72 -29.43
N ASN A 31 8.56 20.63 -30.12
CA ASN A 31 8.08 21.20 -31.37
C ASN A 31 7.78 20.10 -32.41
N PRO A 32 6.86 20.35 -33.36
CA PRO A 32 6.68 19.48 -34.51
C PRO A 32 8.03 19.26 -35.23
N GLY A 33 8.40 18.00 -35.46
CA GLY A 33 9.64 17.65 -36.12
C GLY A 33 9.99 16.17 -35.98
N GLY A 34 11.24 15.82 -36.28
CA GLY A 34 11.73 14.44 -36.22
C GLY A 34 11.51 13.78 -34.86
N LEU A 35 11.91 14.46 -33.77
CA LEU A 35 11.83 13.89 -32.41
C LEU A 35 10.38 13.64 -31.96
N SER A 36 9.50 14.63 -32.04
CA SER A 36 8.10 14.47 -31.59
C SER A 36 7.39 13.37 -32.39
N ARG A 37 7.65 13.27 -33.70
CA ARG A 37 7.10 12.21 -34.54
C ARG A 37 7.70 10.84 -34.22
N PHE A 38 9.00 10.76 -33.97
CA PHE A 38 9.67 9.53 -33.58
C PHE A 38 9.11 8.98 -32.26
N LEU A 39 9.05 9.83 -31.22
CA LEU A 39 8.50 9.44 -29.90
C LEU A 39 7.06 8.92 -30.04
N ASN A 40 6.23 9.65 -30.80
CA ASN A 40 4.84 9.27 -31.04
C ASN A 40 4.74 7.88 -31.72
N VAL A 41 5.49 7.66 -32.80
CA VAL A 41 5.37 6.43 -33.62
C VAL A 41 6.07 5.21 -33.02
N HIS A 42 7.22 5.39 -32.38
CA HIS A 42 8.04 4.25 -31.96
C HIS A 42 7.88 3.95 -30.47
N LEU A 43 7.59 4.96 -29.64
CA LEU A 43 7.46 4.79 -28.20
C LEU A 43 6.01 4.92 -27.69
N CYS A 44 5.16 5.71 -28.35
CA CYS A 44 3.77 5.94 -27.92
C CYS A 44 2.70 5.19 -28.76
N LYS A 45 3.05 4.62 -29.91
CA LYS A 45 2.06 4.06 -30.88
C LYS A 45 1.30 2.83 -30.38
N LYS A 46 1.75 2.18 -29.31
CA LYS A 46 1.00 1.11 -28.65
C LYS A 46 -0.21 1.62 -27.84
N ASP A 47 -0.42 2.94 -27.75
CA ASP A 47 -1.25 3.56 -26.70
C ASP A 47 -2.45 4.38 -27.17
N ARG A 48 -2.74 4.45 -28.47
CA ARG A 48 -3.73 5.38 -29.03
C ARG A 48 -3.45 6.86 -28.75
N ASN A 49 -2.31 7.20 -28.14
CA ASN A 49 -1.76 8.56 -28.03
C ASN A 49 -1.10 8.95 -29.37
N VAL A 50 -1.90 9.00 -30.44
CA VAL A 50 -1.42 9.47 -31.74
C VAL A 50 -1.60 10.99 -31.76
N TYR A 51 -0.52 11.72 -31.46
CA TYR A 51 -0.51 13.16 -31.61
C TYR A 51 -0.55 13.55 -33.10
N ASP A 52 -1.38 14.53 -33.44
CA ASP A 52 -1.34 15.19 -34.74
C ASP A 52 0.04 15.82 -34.98
N ASN A 53 0.29 16.29 -36.19
CA ASN A 53 1.55 16.95 -36.57
C ASN A 53 1.78 18.32 -35.86
N THR A 54 1.11 18.57 -34.73
CA THR A 54 0.95 19.85 -34.05
C THR A 54 1.92 20.06 -32.88
N GLY A 55 2.88 19.15 -32.66
CA GLY A 55 3.82 19.19 -31.54
C GLY A 55 3.29 18.45 -30.31
N LEU A 56 4.20 18.08 -29.41
CA LEU A 56 3.89 17.30 -28.20
C LEU A 56 4.09 18.15 -26.95
N MET A 57 2.99 18.50 -26.29
CA MET A 57 2.98 19.24 -25.04
C MET A 57 2.83 18.27 -23.87
N ILE A 58 3.83 18.23 -22.99
CA ILE A 58 3.85 17.34 -21.84
C ILE A 58 3.67 18.20 -20.59
N LEU A 59 2.57 17.95 -19.88
CA LEU A 59 2.26 18.64 -18.62
C LEU A 59 3.04 18.01 -17.47
N ARG A 60 3.34 18.81 -16.45
CA ARG A 60 3.79 18.31 -15.15
C ARG A 60 2.79 17.24 -14.65
N PRO A 61 3.24 16.13 -14.06
CA PRO A 61 4.59 15.80 -13.63
C PRO A 61 5.43 15.04 -14.68
N PHE A 62 5.16 15.25 -15.98
CA PHE A 62 5.93 14.67 -17.08
C PHE A 62 5.92 13.14 -17.13
N LYS A 63 4.76 12.54 -16.85
CA LYS A 63 4.59 11.09 -16.70
C LYS A 63 5.08 10.29 -17.91
N LEU A 64 4.88 10.81 -19.13
CA LEU A 64 5.45 10.26 -20.37
C LEU A 64 6.96 10.07 -20.25
N LEU A 65 7.67 11.13 -19.89
CA LEU A 65 9.14 11.12 -19.81
C LEU A 65 9.63 10.23 -18.68
N VAL A 66 8.95 10.24 -17.53
CA VAL A 66 9.30 9.37 -16.40
C VAL A 66 9.13 7.90 -16.76
N TYR A 67 8.04 7.54 -17.45
CA TYR A 67 7.79 6.17 -17.87
C TYR A 67 8.76 5.73 -18.98
N LEU A 68 9.00 6.59 -19.96
CA LEU A 68 9.80 6.25 -21.14
C LEU A 68 11.30 6.53 -21.00
N ASP A 69 11.82 7.02 -19.87
CA ASP A 69 13.23 7.42 -19.72
C ASP A 69 14.21 6.32 -20.20
N LYS A 70 14.03 5.09 -19.73
CA LYS A 70 14.85 3.94 -20.17
C LYS A 70 14.72 3.66 -21.67
N ALA A 71 13.50 3.73 -22.20
CA ALA A 71 13.22 3.48 -23.62
C ALA A 71 13.82 4.57 -24.52
N ILE A 72 13.68 5.84 -24.15
CA ILE A 72 14.27 6.99 -24.83
C ILE A 72 15.79 6.84 -24.89
N ARG A 73 16.43 6.51 -23.77
CA ARG A 73 17.89 6.31 -23.73
C ARG A 73 18.35 5.09 -24.53
N SER A 74 17.59 4.00 -24.51
CA SER A 74 17.87 2.82 -25.34
C SER A 74 17.82 3.17 -26.82
N GLN A 75 16.76 3.86 -27.26
CA GLN A 75 16.62 4.29 -28.64
C GLN A 75 17.71 5.27 -29.06
N MET A 76 18.08 6.23 -28.21
CA MET A 76 19.20 7.14 -28.49
C MET A 76 20.50 6.37 -28.75
N LYS A 77 20.82 5.35 -27.93
CA LYS A 77 22.01 4.51 -28.14
C LYS A 77 21.95 3.69 -29.44
N GLU A 78 20.78 3.13 -29.76
CA GLU A 78 20.57 2.40 -31.02
C GLU A 78 20.78 3.31 -32.24
N LEU A 79 20.26 4.54 -32.19
CA LEU A 79 20.46 5.55 -33.23
C LEU A 79 21.94 5.96 -33.37
N GLU A 80 22.69 6.07 -32.26
CA GLU A 80 24.13 6.36 -32.29
C GLU A 80 24.92 5.23 -32.97
N ILE A 81 24.58 3.97 -32.68
CA ILE A 81 25.17 2.80 -33.33
C ILE A 81 24.86 2.83 -34.84
N TYR A 82 23.60 3.10 -35.20
CA TYR A 82 23.17 3.13 -36.59
C TYR A 82 23.86 4.25 -37.39
N ARG A 83 24.01 5.44 -36.80
CA ARG A 83 24.75 6.56 -37.41
C ARG A 83 26.20 6.16 -37.71
N LYS A 84 26.89 5.56 -36.73
CA LYS A 84 28.29 5.09 -36.90
C LYS A 84 28.44 4.00 -37.96
N GLN A 85 27.44 3.11 -38.10
CA GLN A 85 27.45 2.09 -39.14
C GLN A 85 27.31 2.67 -40.55
N LYS A 86 26.63 3.82 -40.71
CA LYS A 86 26.54 4.50 -42.00
C LYS A 86 27.83 5.22 -42.35
N GLU A 87 28.40 5.95 -41.39
CA GLU A 87 29.64 6.67 -41.57
C GLU A 87 30.29 6.88 -40.20
N ASP A 88 31.48 6.33 -39.95
CA ASP A 88 32.10 6.45 -38.62
C ASP A 88 32.97 7.72 -38.55
N LEU A 89 32.33 8.83 -38.19
CA LEU A 89 32.96 10.13 -38.02
C LEU A 89 33.03 10.56 -36.54
N PRO A 90 33.97 11.45 -36.16
CA PRO A 90 33.91 12.15 -34.88
C PRO A 90 32.69 13.09 -34.80
N GLU A 91 32.25 13.42 -33.59
CA GLU A 91 31.02 14.21 -33.36
C GLU A 91 31.07 15.57 -34.05
N GLU A 92 32.23 16.21 -34.03
CA GLU A 92 32.48 17.52 -34.65
C GLU A 92 32.28 17.46 -36.17
N ALA A 93 32.69 16.37 -36.81
CA ALA A 93 32.55 16.19 -38.26
C ALA A 93 31.09 15.97 -38.65
N TYR A 94 30.29 15.23 -37.87
CA TYR A 94 28.85 15.13 -38.13
C TYR A 94 28.15 16.50 -38.04
N ILE A 95 28.55 17.33 -37.06
CA ILE A 95 27.99 18.67 -36.89
C ILE A 95 28.37 19.57 -38.09
N GLU A 96 29.59 19.46 -38.62
CA GLU A 96 29.99 20.17 -39.84
C GLU A 96 29.22 19.71 -41.08
N VAL A 97 28.97 18.40 -41.22
CA VAL A 97 28.11 17.85 -42.29
C VAL A 97 26.69 18.44 -42.19
N LEU A 98 26.14 18.55 -40.99
CA LEU A 98 24.82 19.14 -40.77
C LEU A 98 24.77 20.64 -41.10
N LYS A 99 25.86 21.40 -40.85
CA LYS A 99 25.96 22.81 -41.24
C LYS A 99 26.00 23.01 -42.74
N THR A 100 26.72 22.14 -43.45
CA THR A 100 26.91 22.22 -44.91
C THR A 100 25.71 21.69 -45.68
N SER A 101 24.94 20.76 -45.10
CA SER A 101 23.72 20.19 -45.67
C SER A 101 22.59 20.19 -44.63
N PRO A 102 21.89 21.33 -44.45
CA PRO A 102 20.82 21.44 -43.47
C PRO A 102 19.66 20.49 -43.78
N VAL A 103 19.12 19.86 -42.74
CA VAL A 103 18.02 18.89 -42.87
C VAL A 103 16.69 19.61 -43.04
N ASP A 104 15.93 19.20 -44.05
CA ASP A 104 14.52 19.60 -44.19
C ASP A 104 13.70 18.95 -43.07
N GLN A 105 13.16 19.77 -42.18
CA GLN A 105 12.43 19.33 -41.00
C GLN A 105 11.14 18.57 -41.35
N MET A 106 10.49 18.89 -42.48
CA MET A 106 9.29 18.19 -42.95
C MET A 106 9.66 16.80 -43.48
N VAL A 107 10.76 16.68 -44.23
CA VAL A 107 11.27 15.39 -44.71
C VAL A 107 11.71 14.50 -43.53
N LEU A 108 12.46 15.07 -42.58
CA LEU A 108 12.89 14.36 -41.38
C LEU A 108 11.68 13.86 -40.58
N GLN A 109 10.66 14.70 -40.40
CA GLN A 109 9.43 14.31 -39.72
C GLN A 109 8.74 13.13 -40.42
N MET A 110 8.63 13.16 -41.75
CA MET A 110 8.03 12.07 -42.53
C MET A 110 8.81 10.76 -42.43
N LYS A 111 10.15 10.82 -42.49
CA LYS A 111 11.02 9.64 -42.40
C LYS A 111 11.14 9.10 -40.98
N ALA A 112 11.15 9.95 -39.96
CA ALA A 112 11.20 9.55 -38.55
C ALA A 112 9.98 8.70 -38.12
N ALA A 113 8.87 8.78 -38.85
CA ALA A 113 7.70 7.93 -38.68
C ALA A 113 7.85 6.52 -39.28
N GLN A 114 8.94 6.25 -39.99
CA GLN A 114 9.19 5.00 -40.70
C GLN A 114 10.35 4.25 -40.04
N GLN A 115 10.99 3.34 -40.78
CA GLN A 115 12.16 2.62 -40.30
C GLN A 115 13.37 3.55 -40.25
N VAL A 116 14.14 3.46 -39.16
CA VAL A 116 15.38 4.21 -38.94
C VAL A 116 16.35 4.11 -40.13
N ALA A 117 16.32 2.99 -40.87
CA ALA A 117 17.21 2.76 -41.99
C ALA A 117 17.12 3.78 -43.13
N LEU A 118 15.97 4.45 -43.25
CA LEU A 118 15.69 5.45 -44.29
C LEU A 118 16.31 6.82 -44.00
N LEU A 119 16.78 7.06 -42.77
CA LEU A 119 17.41 8.31 -42.37
C LEU A 119 18.85 8.36 -42.83
N ASP A 120 19.27 9.40 -43.54
CA ASP A 120 20.67 9.63 -43.89
C ASP A 120 21.49 10.18 -42.70
N VAL A 121 22.79 10.39 -42.90
CA VAL A 121 23.71 10.81 -41.83
C VAL A 121 23.33 12.20 -41.25
N PRO A 122 23.03 13.23 -42.08
CA PRO A 122 22.49 14.50 -41.57
C PRO A 122 21.21 14.34 -40.76
N GLU A 123 20.22 13.59 -41.28
CA GLU A 123 18.93 13.36 -40.63
C GLU A 123 19.05 12.63 -39.29
N LEU A 124 19.90 11.59 -39.23
CA LEU A 124 20.21 10.87 -37.99
C LEU A 124 20.91 11.79 -36.97
N THR A 125 21.83 12.63 -37.43
CA THR A 125 22.56 13.58 -36.57
C THR A 125 21.60 14.60 -35.96
N GLU A 126 20.74 15.21 -36.77
CA GLU A 126 19.71 16.14 -36.31
C GLU A 126 18.76 15.50 -35.28
N LEU A 127 18.29 14.28 -35.56
CA LEU A 127 17.42 13.54 -34.62
C LEU A 127 18.14 13.24 -33.29
N LEU A 128 19.40 12.81 -33.34
CA LEU A 128 20.22 12.53 -32.16
C LEU A 128 20.50 13.79 -31.32
N LEU A 129 20.77 14.93 -31.95
CA LEU A 129 20.93 16.20 -31.24
C LEU A 129 19.65 16.58 -30.50
N ASN A 130 18.48 16.37 -31.11
CA ASN A 130 17.19 16.58 -30.46
C ASN A 130 16.97 15.63 -29.27
N PHE A 131 17.29 14.33 -29.40
CA PHE A 131 17.27 13.38 -28.28
C PHE A 131 18.21 13.79 -27.14
N ARG A 132 19.42 14.24 -27.46
CA ARG A 132 20.40 14.72 -26.49
C ARG A 132 19.93 15.99 -25.78
N CYS A 133 19.25 16.89 -26.49
CA CYS A 133 18.63 18.06 -25.88
C CYS A 133 17.57 17.65 -24.85
N LEU A 134 16.69 16.70 -25.21
CA LEU A 134 15.65 16.21 -24.30
C LEU A 134 16.26 15.51 -23.08
N THR A 135 17.20 14.59 -23.29
CA THR A 135 17.83 13.83 -22.19
C THR A 135 18.69 14.72 -21.30
N ARG A 136 19.38 15.71 -21.85
CA ARG A 136 20.07 16.75 -21.07
C ARG A 136 19.10 17.48 -20.14
N TRP A 137 17.95 17.93 -20.65
CA TRP A 137 16.94 18.58 -19.81
C TRP A 137 16.43 17.65 -18.70
N MET A 138 16.20 16.37 -19.02
CA MET A 138 15.80 15.37 -18.02
C MET A 138 16.87 15.22 -16.92
N ASP A 139 18.14 15.13 -17.30
CA ASP A 139 19.26 14.93 -16.37
C ASP A 139 19.61 16.18 -15.55
N GLU A 140 19.48 17.37 -16.13
CA GLU A 140 19.84 18.63 -15.46
C GLU A 140 18.66 19.25 -14.70
N THR A 141 17.41 18.90 -15.03
CA THR A 141 16.21 19.52 -14.44
C THR A 141 15.26 18.52 -13.79
N LEU A 142 14.78 17.50 -14.52
CA LEU A 142 13.76 16.59 -14.02
C LEU A 142 14.28 15.66 -12.92
N HIS A 143 15.38 14.96 -13.16
CA HIS A 143 15.96 14.01 -12.22
C HIS A 143 16.45 14.66 -10.91
N PRO A 144 17.15 15.81 -10.93
CA PRO A 144 17.52 16.51 -9.70
C PRO A 144 16.30 16.93 -8.89
N PHE A 145 15.22 17.38 -9.55
CA PHE A 145 13.98 17.75 -8.87
C PHE A 145 13.27 16.54 -8.26
N GLN A 146 13.24 15.41 -8.96
CA GLN A 146 12.74 14.14 -8.41
C GLN A 146 13.54 13.72 -7.18
N ALA A 147 14.87 13.80 -7.24
CA ALA A 147 15.75 13.48 -6.12
C ALA A 147 15.50 14.41 -4.91
N GLN A 148 15.32 15.71 -5.15
CA GLN A 148 14.99 16.67 -4.11
C GLN A 148 13.68 16.33 -3.39
N LEU A 149 12.63 15.96 -4.13
CA LEU A 149 11.34 15.59 -3.52
C LEU A 149 11.34 14.21 -2.90
N ALA A 150 12.11 13.27 -3.45
CA ALA A 150 12.36 11.95 -2.84
C ALA A 150 13.13 12.06 -1.52
N ALA A 151 13.93 13.12 -1.33
CA ALA A 151 14.56 13.45 -0.05
C ALA A 151 13.57 14.05 0.98
N ILE A 152 12.31 14.27 0.59
CA ILE A 152 11.20 14.72 1.42
C ILE A 152 11.52 16.05 2.11
N PRO A 153 11.41 17.18 1.38
CA PRO A 153 11.69 18.49 1.94
C PRO A 153 10.70 18.85 3.05
N GLU A 154 11.05 19.86 3.85
CA GLU A 154 10.15 20.35 4.91
C GLU A 154 8.87 20.96 4.33
N MET A 155 8.97 21.64 3.19
CA MET A 155 7.88 22.34 2.51
C MET A 155 7.64 21.75 1.12
N VAL A 156 6.38 21.68 0.71
CA VAL A 156 5.97 21.16 -0.59
C VAL A 156 4.84 21.99 -1.21
N ARG A 157 4.78 22.05 -2.54
CA ARG A 157 3.63 22.61 -3.29
C ARG A 157 2.65 21.50 -3.64
N PHE A 158 1.38 21.85 -3.82
CA PHE A 158 0.37 20.86 -4.21
C PHE A 158 0.68 20.16 -5.56
N VAL A 159 1.18 20.90 -6.55
CA VAL A 159 1.60 20.35 -7.87
C VAL A 159 2.76 19.36 -7.80
N ASP A 160 3.49 19.34 -6.68
CA ASP A 160 4.69 18.53 -6.48
C ASP A 160 4.39 17.21 -5.73
N LEU A 161 3.15 17.00 -5.26
CA LEU A 161 2.76 15.82 -4.49
C LEU A 161 2.97 14.51 -5.25
N TRP A 162 2.85 14.51 -6.59
CA TRP A 162 3.08 13.30 -7.40
C TRP A 162 4.51 12.77 -7.29
N PHE A 163 5.49 13.66 -7.09
CA PHE A 163 6.90 13.29 -6.88
C PHE A 163 7.20 12.99 -5.41
N LEU A 164 6.52 13.68 -4.47
CA LEU A 164 6.65 13.42 -3.03
C LEU A 164 6.21 11.98 -2.68
N PHE A 165 5.08 11.54 -3.25
CA PHE A 165 4.53 10.20 -3.05
C PHE A 165 4.90 9.29 -4.22
N SER A 166 6.13 8.76 -4.19
CA SER A 166 6.61 7.83 -5.21
C SER A 166 5.87 6.49 -5.15
N GLN A 167 5.77 5.80 -6.29
CA GLN A 167 5.16 4.47 -6.36
C GLN A 167 5.93 3.47 -5.48
N GLY A 168 5.22 2.62 -4.76
CA GLY A 168 5.80 1.64 -3.84
C GLY A 168 6.28 2.21 -2.51
N SER A 169 6.27 3.54 -2.33
CA SER A 169 6.59 4.16 -1.04
C SER A 169 5.52 3.86 0.02
N LEU A 170 5.93 3.91 1.28
CA LEU A 170 5.04 3.73 2.42
C LEU A 170 4.55 5.09 2.93
N VAL A 171 3.25 5.16 3.21
CA VAL A 171 2.59 6.35 3.75
C VAL A 171 1.86 6.05 5.05
N TYR A 172 1.79 7.06 5.91
CA TYR A 172 1.00 7.08 7.14
C TYR A 172 -0.26 7.94 6.93
N ILE A 173 -1.43 7.38 7.23
CA ILE A 173 -2.72 8.07 7.15
C ILE A 173 -3.09 8.63 8.52
N LYS A 174 -3.25 9.96 8.62
CA LYS A 174 -3.73 10.60 9.85
C LYS A 174 -5.21 10.39 10.09
N GLY A 175 -5.63 10.65 11.33
CA GLY A 175 -7.02 10.54 11.75
C GLY A 175 -7.37 9.13 12.25
N SER A 176 -8.65 8.90 12.54
CA SER A 176 -9.10 7.65 13.19
C SER A 176 -9.57 6.58 12.20
N PHE A 177 -9.89 6.94 10.96
CA PHE A 177 -10.42 6.03 9.93
C PHE A 177 -9.61 6.14 8.63
N PRO A 178 -9.22 5.01 7.99
CA PRO A 178 -9.31 3.64 8.51
C PRO A 178 -8.48 3.42 9.79
N PRO A 179 -8.75 2.34 10.54
CA PRO A 179 -7.91 1.92 11.66
C PRO A 179 -6.46 1.70 11.23
N GLN A 180 -6.27 1.04 10.08
CA GLN A 180 -4.96 0.83 9.47
C GLN A 180 -4.29 2.17 9.13
N LYS A 181 -3.06 2.36 9.60
CA LYS A 181 -2.29 3.61 9.41
C LYS A 181 -1.26 3.53 8.30
N ILE A 182 -0.66 2.38 8.07
CA ILE A 182 0.44 2.23 7.10
C ILE A 182 -0.07 1.61 5.80
N TRP A 183 0.25 2.25 4.69
CA TRP A 183 -0.21 1.85 3.35
C TRP A 183 0.94 1.96 2.34
N LYS A 184 0.96 1.10 1.33
CA LYS A 184 1.89 1.17 0.19
C LYS A 184 1.21 1.83 -1.00
N VAL A 185 1.86 2.83 -1.58
CA VAL A 185 1.32 3.61 -2.70
C VAL A 185 1.38 2.81 -3.99
N VAL A 186 0.25 2.70 -4.69
CA VAL A 186 0.12 2.05 -6.00
C VAL A 186 0.10 3.08 -7.11
N GLN A 187 -0.86 4.01 -7.06
CA GLN A 187 -1.14 4.96 -8.12
C GLN A 187 -1.34 6.36 -7.55
N ARG A 188 -0.97 7.36 -8.36
CA ARG A 188 -1.09 8.79 -8.03
C ARG A 188 -1.75 9.52 -9.20
N THR A 189 -2.92 10.11 -8.98
CA THR A 189 -3.66 10.87 -10.01
C THR A 189 -4.10 12.24 -9.49
N GLY A 190 -4.57 13.11 -10.39
CA GLY A 190 -4.93 14.48 -10.06
C GLY A 190 -3.72 15.33 -9.64
N GLY A 191 -3.97 16.33 -8.79
CA GLY A 191 -2.93 17.24 -8.30
C GLY A 191 -2.62 18.42 -9.22
N ARG A 192 -3.46 18.68 -10.24
CA ARG A 192 -3.31 19.79 -11.17
C ARG A 192 -4.51 20.71 -11.15
N ARG A 193 -4.30 21.95 -11.60
CA ARG A 193 -5.42 22.85 -11.89
C ARG A 193 -6.17 22.38 -13.13
N TYR A 194 -7.48 22.59 -13.12
CA TYR A 194 -8.32 22.33 -14.29
C TYR A 194 -7.98 23.30 -15.41
N LEU A 195 -7.72 22.76 -16.61
CA LEU A 195 -7.53 23.54 -17.84
C LEU A 195 -8.80 23.56 -18.70
N GLY A 196 -9.74 22.66 -18.44
CA GLY A 196 -11.06 22.58 -19.07
C GLY A 196 -12.20 22.66 -18.06
N LYS A 197 -13.43 22.49 -18.53
CA LYS A 197 -14.63 22.42 -17.66
C LYS A 197 -14.72 21.01 -17.04
N SER A 198 -14.74 20.92 -15.72
CA SER A 198 -15.00 19.67 -14.98
C SER A 198 -16.42 19.66 -14.45
N GLU A 199 -17.07 18.50 -14.42
CA GLU A 199 -18.37 18.30 -13.77
C GLU A 199 -18.29 18.62 -12.27
N ARG A 200 -17.14 18.36 -11.62
CA ARG A 200 -16.89 18.66 -10.21
C ARG A 200 -16.94 20.16 -9.89
N ILE A 201 -16.51 21.01 -10.83
CA ILE A 201 -16.58 22.47 -10.68
C ILE A 201 -18.05 22.92 -10.66
N ASN A 202 -18.89 22.29 -11.48
CA ASN A 202 -20.31 22.66 -11.61
C ASN A 202 -21.17 22.16 -10.44
N GLU A 203 -20.87 20.98 -9.90
CA GLU A 203 -21.69 20.36 -8.85
C GLU A 203 -21.33 20.83 -7.43
N GLN A 204 -20.06 21.12 -7.16
CA GLN A 204 -19.60 21.40 -5.80
C GLN A 204 -19.10 22.83 -5.60
N GLY A 205 -18.77 23.57 -6.66
CA GLY A 205 -18.16 24.90 -6.56
C GLY A 205 -16.76 24.89 -5.89
N ILE A 206 -16.16 23.71 -5.73
CA ILE A 206 -14.92 23.49 -4.97
C ILE A 206 -13.71 23.61 -5.90
N GLY A 207 -13.07 24.77 -5.86
CA GLY A 207 -11.67 24.97 -6.20
C GLY A 207 -11.28 24.86 -7.68
N THR A 208 -10.13 25.46 -8.00
CA THR A 208 -9.50 25.35 -9.34
C THR A 208 -8.67 24.07 -9.50
N TRP A 209 -8.59 23.23 -8.47
CA TRP A 209 -7.69 22.08 -8.38
C TRP A 209 -8.45 20.76 -8.50
N ALA A 210 -7.97 19.86 -9.35
CA ALA A 210 -8.28 18.45 -9.24
C ALA A 210 -7.66 17.90 -7.94
N PRO A 211 -8.42 17.19 -7.09
CA PRO A 211 -7.87 16.62 -5.87
C PRO A 211 -6.74 15.65 -6.20
N PHE A 212 -5.73 15.58 -5.33
CA PHE A 212 -4.64 14.64 -5.50
C PHE A 212 -5.04 13.31 -4.86
N VAL A 213 -5.04 12.26 -5.67
CA VAL A 213 -5.62 10.97 -5.33
C VAL A 213 -4.52 9.92 -5.25
N LEU A 214 -4.46 9.21 -4.13
CA LEU A 214 -3.56 8.10 -3.87
C LEU A 214 -4.36 6.80 -3.77
N ASP A 215 -4.14 5.88 -4.69
CA ASP A 215 -4.57 4.49 -4.51
C ASP A 215 -3.46 3.74 -3.78
N CYS A 216 -3.80 3.12 -2.66
CA CYS A 216 -2.86 2.41 -1.80
C CYS A 216 -3.41 1.05 -1.39
N PHE A 217 -2.53 0.16 -0.92
CA PHE A 217 -2.94 -1.08 -0.27
C PHE A 217 -2.19 -1.34 1.04
N TYR A 218 -2.79 -2.17 1.89
CA TYR A 218 -2.11 -2.88 2.98
C TYR A 218 -2.34 -4.39 2.82
N LEU A 219 -1.66 -5.23 3.60
CA LEU A 219 -1.79 -6.68 3.53
C LEU A 219 -2.58 -7.21 4.72
N ASP A 220 -3.54 -8.10 4.48
CA ASP A 220 -4.34 -8.77 5.50
C ASP A 220 -4.33 -10.29 5.27
N PHE A 221 -4.88 -11.06 6.21
CA PHE A 221 -4.95 -12.52 6.12
C PHE A 221 -6.40 -12.98 6.00
N ASP A 222 -6.72 -13.70 4.92
CA ASP A 222 -8.09 -14.17 4.62
C ASP A 222 -8.44 -15.53 5.26
N GLY A 223 -7.52 -16.10 6.04
CA GLY A 223 -7.65 -17.40 6.67
C GLY A 223 -6.82 -18.49 5.98
N SER A 224 -6.37 -18.24 4.75
CA SER A 224 -5.50 -19.16 4.01
C SER A 224 -4.23 -18.48 3.48
N GLN A 225 -4.33 -17.23 3.02
CA GLN A 225 -3.25 -16.49 2.37
C GLN A 225 -3.27 -15.00 2.75
N PHE A 226 -2.15 -14.33 2.48
CA PHE A 226 -2.07 -12.88 2.61
C PHE A 226 -2.61 -12.22 1.35
N VAL A 227 -3.57 -11.31 1.52
CA VAL A 227 -4.29 -10.63 0.43
C VAL A 227 -4.13 -9.12 0.53
N PRO A 228 -4.04 -8.40 -0.60
CA PRO A 228 -4.02 -6.94 -0.61
C PRO A 228 -5.41 -6.36 -0.37
N ILE A 229 -5.48 -5.33 0.47
CA ILE A 229 -6.70 -4.54 0.70
C ILE A 229 -6.46 -3.12 0.23
N PHE A 230 -7.16 -2.75 -0.83
CA PHE A 230 -7.00 -1.45 -1.50
C PHE A 230 -7.90 -0.38 -0.90
N ARG A 231 -7.42 0.86 -0.96
CA ARG A 231 -8.21 2.04 -0.64
C ARG A 231 -7.66 3.27 -1.37
N GLN A 232 -8.58 4.15 -1.75
CA GLN A 232 -8.29 5.45 -2.30
C GLN A 232 -8.30 6.51 -1.19
N PHE A 233 -7.33 7.41 -1.23
CA PHE A 233 -7.22 8.56 -0.34
C PHE A 233 -7.07 9.84 -1.17
N GLU A 234 -7.60 10.95 -0.66
CA GLU A 234 -7.57 12.23 -1.36
C GLU A 234 -6.91 13.31 -0.50
N ILE A 235 -6.13 14.18 -1.14
CA ILE A 235 -5.61 15.42 -0.59
C ILE A 235 -6.23 16.57 -1.38
N SER A 236 -6.96 17.45 -0.68
CA SER A 236 -7.55 18.65 -1.28
C SER A 236 -6.48 19.63 -1.73
N GLY A 237 -6.76 20.36 -2.82
CA GLY A 237 -5.88 21.39 -3.36
C GLY A 237 -5.57 22.51 -2.36
N PHE A 238 -4.33 22.97 -2.38
CA PHE A 238 -3.89 24.15 -1.64
C PHE A 238 -2.95 24.99 -2.50
N ASP A 239 -2.97 26.31 -2.28
CA ASP A 239 -2.09 27.25 -2.97
C ASP A 239 -0.81 27.52 -2.16
N GLY A 240 0.26 27.91 -2.86
CA GLY A 240 1.55 28.19 -2.24
C GLY A 240 2.29 26.93 -1.76
N ILE A 241 3.00 27.06 -0.64
CA ILE A 241 3.77 25.98 -0.01
C ILE A 241 3.15 25.59 1.33
N GLN A 242 3.21 24.30 1.64
CA GLN A 242 2.75 23.74 2.91
C GLN A 242 3.81 22.83 3.50
N GLY A 243 3.94 22.84 4.83
CA GLY A 243 4.81 21.89 5.52
C GLY A 243 4.33 20.45 5.31
N VAL A 244 5.21 19.54 4.90
CA VAL A 244 4.86 18.13 4.62
C VAL A 244 4.20 17.49 5.85
N LYS A 245 4.68 17.82 7.05
CA LYS A 245 4.10 17.35 8.32
C LYS A 245 2.65 17.74 8.55
N TYR A 246 2.09 18.73 7.83
CA TYR A 246 0.69 19.14 7.96
C TYR A 246 -0.24 18.44 6.97
N LEU A 247 0.30 17.69 6.00
CA LEU A 247 -0.53 16.91 5.08
C LEU A 247 -1.36 15.85 5.85
N PRO A 248 -2.56 15.50 5.37
CA PRO A 248 -3.38 14.44 5.97
C PRO A 248 -2.76 13.05 5.77
N ILE A 249 -1.90 12.91 4.76
CA ILE A 249 -1.16 11.71 4.40
C ILE A 249 0.32 12.08 4.44
N LEU A 250 1.12 11.31 5.17
CA LEU A 250 2.55 11.59 5.36
C LEU A 250 3.39 10.48 4.72
N PRO A 251 4.53 10.78 4.09
CA PRO A 251 5.57 9.77 3.89
C PRO A 251 5.96 9.14 5.24
N LEU A 252 6.22 7.83 5.26
CA LEU A 252 6.49 7.10 6.50
C LEU A 252 7.62 7.74 7.33
N SER A 253 8.70 8.17 6.69
CA SER A 253 9.85 8.80 7.37
C SER A 253 9.48 10.11 8.08
N VAL A 254 8.51 10.87 7.57
CA VAL A 254 7.99 12.07 8.24
C VAL A 254 7.17 11.67 9.45
N ALA A 255 6.32 10.65 9.32
CA ALA A 255 5.54 10.14 10.44
C ALA A 255 6.44 9.61 11.58
N GLU A 256 7.55 8.94 11.24
CA GLU A 256 8.56 8.52 12.22
C GLU A 256 9.24 9.72 12.90
N LYS A 257 9.67 10.72 12.11
CA LYS A 257 10.30 11.94 12.65
C LYS A 257 9.36 12.72 13.58
N GLU A 258 8.07 12.74 13.27
CA GLU A 258 7.04 13.39 14.10
C GLU A 258 6.57 12.50 15.28
N GLY A 259 7.15 11.31 15.46
CA GLY A 259 6.82 10.41 16.58
C GLY A 259 5.43 9.77 16.48
N LEU A 260 4.81 9.76 15.29
CA LEU A 260 3.48 9.19 15.07
C LEU A 260 3.51 7.66 14.91
N THR A 261 4.68 7.12 14.58
CA THR A 261 4.90 5.69 14.39
C THR A 261 6.39 5.36 14.55
N ASP A 262 6.70 4.08 14.76
CA ASP A 262 8.07 3.57 14.85
C ASP A 262 8.22 2.32 13.97
N LYS A 263 9.13 2.35 12.99
CA LYS A 263 9.31 1.26 12.01
C LYS A 263 9.70 -0.06 12.68
N GLN A 264 10.55 -0.03 13.70
CA GLN A 264 11.03 -1.25 14.36
C GLN A 264 9.93 -1.95 15.17
N TYR A 265 9.09 -1.15 15.83
CA TYR A 265 7.89 -1.60 16.51
C TYR A 265 6.88 -2.19 15.52
N LEU A 266 6.62 -1.50 14.39
CA LEU A 266 5.75 -2.01 13.34
C LEU A 266 6.23 -3.36 12.80
N MET A 267 7.55 -3.53 12.60
CA MET A 267 8.13 -4.82 12.19
C MET A 267 7.92 -5.91 13.24
N THR A 268 8.14 -5.60 14.52
CA THR A 268 7.92 -6.56 15.62
C THR A 268 6.46 -7.01 15.68
N ARG A 269 5.54 -6.06 15.64
CA ARG A 269 4.09 -6.31 15.59
C ARG A 269 3.70 -7.10 14.35
N GLY A 270 4.28 -6.77 13.19
CA GLY A 270 4.06 -7.50 11.93
C GLY A 270 4.47 -8.97 12.04
N ARG A 271 5.62 -9.28 12.68
CA ARG A 271 6.02 -10.67 12.95
C ARG A 271 5.03 -11.38 13.86
N GLN A 272 4.59 -10.72 14.94
CA GLN A 272 3.57 -11.27 15.84
C GLN A 272 2.27 -11.58 15.08
N PHE A 273 1.84 -10.71 14.15
CA PHE A 273 0.70 -10.98 13.29
C PHE A 273 0.91 -12.24 12.45
N VAL A 274 2.04 -12.35 11.75
CA VAL A 274 2.38 -13.54 10.93
C VAL A 274 2.38 -14.81 11.78
N ASP A 275 2.97 -14.79 12.97
CA ASP A 275 2.99 -15.95 13.87
C ASP A 275 1.58 -16.40 14.26
N CYS A 276 0.67 -15.44 14.47
CA CYS A 276 -0.73 -15.69 14.80
C CYS A 276 -1.55 -16.27 13.63
N THR A 277 -1.10 -16.12 12.38
CA THR A 277 -1.81 -16.69 11.22
C THR A 277 -1.40 -18.13 10.92
N GLN A 278 -0.26 -18.61 11.44
CA GLN A 278 0.28 -19.94 11.11
C GLN A 278 -0.45 -21.08 11.83
N LYS A 279 -0.93 -20.85 13.05
CA LYS A 279 -1.56 -21.88 13.89
C LYS A 279 -2.42 -21.26 14.98
N ALA A 280 -3.30 -22.09 15.55
CA ALA A 280 -4.01 -21.70 16.76
C ALA A 280 -3.03 -21.52 17.93
N LEU A 281 -3.14 -20.39 18.65
CA LEU A 281 -2.27 -20.05 19.78
C LEU A 281 -3.10 -19.78 21.03
N HIS A 282 -2.71 -20.38 22.14
CA HIS A 282 -3.25 -20.07 23.46
C HIS A 282 -2.34 -19.06 24.15
N LEU A 283 -2.84 -17.84 24.35
CA LEU A 283 -2.08 -16.68 24.79
C LEU A 283 -2.82 -15.97 25.92
N GLU A 284 -2.12 -15.05 26.59
CA GLU A 284 -2.71 -14.15 27.56
C GLU A 284 -2.94 -12.79 26.90
N TYR A 285 -4.10 -12.18 27.15
CA TYR A 285 -4.44 -10.86 26.64
C TYR A 285 -4.82 -9.90 27.76
N SER A 286 -4.21 -8.71 27.75
CA SER A 286 -4.57 -7.60 28.61
C SER A 286 -4.66 -6.30 27.81
N GLY A 287 -5.89 -5.82 27.60
CA GLY A 287 -6.12 -4.69 26.69
C GLY A 287 -7.58 -4.47 26.33
N ARG A 288 -7.84 -3.49 25.45
CA ARG A 288 -9.17 -3.27 24.88
C ARG A 288 -9.31 -3.92 23.51
N CYS A 289 -10.40 -4.64 23.28
CA CYS A 289 -10.76 -5.09 21.93
C CYS A 289 -11.21 -3.92 21.04
N HIS A 290 -11.12 -4.12 19.73
CA HIS A 290 -11.59 -3.18 18.72
C HIS A 290 -13.12 -3.07 18.71
N TYR A 291 -13.60 -1.85 18.45
CA TYR A 291 -15.00 -1.55 18.17
C TYR A 291 -15.28 -1.32 16.67
N LEU A 292 -14.26 -1.45 15.83
CA LEU A 292 -14.34 -1.24 14.39
C LEU A 292 -14.04 -2.54 13.66
N THR A 293 -14.74 -2.78 12.55
CA THR A 293 -14.37 -3.80 11.58
C THR A 293 -13.02 -3.47 10.94
N PRO A 294 -12.36 -4.43 10.28
CA PRO A 294 -11.20 -4.18 9.43
C PRO A 294 -11.37 -3.01 8.44
N THR A 295 -12.57 -2.85 7.89
CA THR A 295 -12.92 -1.78 6.93
C THR A 295 -13.24 -0.45 7.62
N GLY A 296 -13.37 -0.45 8.95
CA GLY A 296 -13.58 0.68 9.83
C GLY A 296 -15.05 1.04 10.11
N GLN A 297 -16.00 0.17 9.74
CA GLN A 297 -17.40 0.28 10.18
C GLN A 297 -17.47 0.01 11.68
N LYS A 298 -18.37 0.67 12.41
CA LYS A 298 -18.53 0.38 13.84
C LYS A 298 -19.24 -0.96 14.01
N LEU A 299 -18.69 -1.82 14.85
CA LEU A 299 -19.31 -3.10 15.20
C LEU A 299 -20.66 -2.91 15.91
N THR A 300 -20.86 -1.76 16.57
CA THR A 300 -22.14 -1.39 17.18
C THR A 300 -23.26 -1.18 16.16
N ASP A 301 -22.92 -0.79 14.94
CA ASP A 301 -23.91 -0.54 13.89
C ASP A 301 -24.34 -1.86 13.24
N LEU A 302 -23.63 -2.95 13.53
CA LEU A 302 -23.86 -4.30 13.01
C LEU A 302 -24.44 -5.24 14.09
N VAL A 303 -24.90 -4.74 15.24
CA VAL A 303 -25.28 -5.58 16.40
C VAL A 303 -26.37 -6.61 16.06
N ASP A 304 -27.30 -6.28 15.16
CA ASP A 304 -28.35 -7.20 14.71
C ASP A 304 -27.82 -8.28 13.74
N GLU A 305 -26.72 -7.99 13.06
CA GLU A 305 -26.04 -8.91 12.13
C GLU A 305 -25.02 -9.78 12.86
N VAL A 306 -24.41 -9.28 13.94
CA VAL A 306 -23.32 -9.94 14.66
C VAL A 306 -23.83 -11.06 15.57
N PRO A 307 -23.24 -12.28 15.54
CA PRO A 307 -23.73 -13.37 16.35
C PRO A 307 -23.45 -13.06 17.82
N ARG A 308 -24.32 -13.55 18.72
CA ARG A 308 -24.14 -13.37 20.18
C ARG A 308 -22.81 -13.93 20.72
N SER A 309 -22.16 -14.78 19.94
CA SER A 309 -20.82 -15.34 20.20
C SER A 309 -19.68 -14.38 19.90
N ALA A 310 -19.93 -13.16 19.41
CA ALA A 310 -18.92 -12.15 19.12
C ALA A 310 -19.11 -10.88 19.98
N SER A 311 -18.00 -10.23 20.35
CA SER A 311 -18.02 -8.93 21.02
C SER A 311 -18.16 -7.81 20.00
N CYS A 312 -19.12 -6.90 20.24
CA CYS A 312 -19.43 -5.75 19.38
C CYS A 312 -18.95 -4.42 19.98
N TYR A 313 -18.51 -4.43 21.24
CA TYR A 313 -18.18 -3.24 22.02
C TYR A 313 -16.70 -3.23 22.35
N SER A 314 -16.11 -2.05 22.52
CA SER A 314 -14.76 -1.97 23.08
C SER A 314 -14.81 -2.23 24.58
N GLU A 315 -14.40 -3.42 24.97
CA GLU A 315 -14.36 -3.90 26.36
C GLU A 315 -12.91 -4.07 26.82
N GLN A 316 -12.65 -3.82 28.09
CA GLN A 316 -11.37 -4.18 28.71
C GLN A 316 -11.38 -5.70 28.95
N ILE A 317 -10.39 -6.39 28.42
CA ILE A 317 -10.19 -7.83 28.55
C ILE A 317 -8.88 -8.06 29.28
N ASP A 318 -8.94 -8.91 30.31
CA ASP A 318 -7.79 -9.43 31.04
C ASP A 318 -8.03 -10.93 31.23
N SER A 319 -7.56 -11.74 30.28
CA SER A 319 -7.98 -13.15 30.14
C SER A 319 -7.03 -13.94 29.26
N ASP A 320 -7.00 -15.25 29.49
CA ASP A 320 -6.53 -16.22 28.50
C ASP A 320 -7.42 -16.16 27.24
N VAL A 321 -6.79 -16.23 26.06
CA VAL A 321 -7.42 -16.15 24.74
C VAL A 321 -6.86 -17.22 23.80
N ILE A 322 -7.68 -17.67 22.85
CA ILE A 322 -7.26 -18.57 21.78
C ILE A 322 -7.33 -17.80 20.46
N VAL A 323 -6.18 -17.48 19.87
CA VAL A 323 -6.08 -16.87 18.54
C VAL A 323 -6.22 -17.98 17.50
N ASP A 324 -7.26 -17.93 16.67
CA ASP A 324 -7.54 -18.91 15.62
C ASP A 324 -8.35 -18.24 14.50
N PHE A 325 -7.65 -17.85 13.43
CA PHE A 325 -8.26 -17.16 12.28
C PHE A 325 -9.26 -18.03 11.53
N ALA A 326 -8.94 -19.31 11.33
CA ALA A 326 -9.80 -20.22 10.57
C ALA A 326 -11.16 -20.37 11.28
N ARG A 327 -11.13 -20.68 12.58
CA ARG A 327 -12.35 -20.82 13.36
C ARG A 327 -13.09 -19.49 13.54
N ALA A 328 -12.38 -18.38 13.72
CA ALA A 328 -12.99 -17.06 13.81
C ALA A 328 -13.78 -16.71 12.54
N PHE A 329 -13.22 -16.98 11.36
CA PHE A 329 -13.87 -16.68 10.09
C PHE A 329 -15.00 -17.64 9.73
N ASP A 330 -14.97 -18.88 10.21
CA ASP A 330 -16.09 -19.81 10.05
C ASP A 330 -17.30 -19.38 10.89
N GLU A 331 -17.05 -18.88 12.12
CA GLU A 331 -18.10 -18.40 13.01
C GLU A 331 -18.57 -16.97 12.65
N ILE A 332 -17.66 -16.13 12.14
CA ILE A 332 -17.91 -14.72 11.84
C ILE A 332 -17.34 -14.37 10.45
N PRO A 333 -18.05 -14.73 9.37
CA PRO A 333 -17.53 -14.62 8.00
C PRO A 333 -17.14 -13.22 7.55
N TRP A 334 -17.83 -12.16 7.97
CA TRP A 334 -17.50 -10.78 7.54
C TRP A 334 -16.27 -10.18 8.23
N TRP A 335 -15.65 -10.86 9.19
CA TRP A 335 -14.31 -10.50 9.65
C TRP A 335 -13.23 -10.88 8.64
N ARG A 336 -13.55 -11.82 7.74
CA ARG A 336 -12.65 -12.20 6.66
C ARG A 336 -12.47 -11.01 5.71
N PRO A 337 -11.24 -10.56 5.46
CA PRO A 337 -11.00 -9.51 4.48
C PRO A 337 -11.47 -9.96 3.09
N ALA A 338 -12.23 -9.12 2.41
CA ALA A 338 -12.74 -9.41 1.07
C ALA A 338 -11.75 -8.92 0.00
N ILE A 339 -11.46 -9.78 -0.98
CA ILE A 339 -10.77 -9.39 -2.22
C ILE A 339 -11.80 -8.70 -3.11
N SER A 340 -11.81 -7.36 -3.10
CA SER A 340 -12.67 -6.58 -3.98
C SER A 340 -11.91 -6.11 -5.21
N ASN A 341 -12.58 -6.08 -6.37
CA ASN A 341 -12.09 -5.33 -7.52
C ASN A 341 -11.99 -3.85 -7.12
N HIS A 342 -10.76 -3.32 -7.10
CA HIS A 342 -10.51 -1.91 -6.82
C HIS A 342 -10.61 -1.10 -8.11
N ASP A 343 -11.54 -0.14 -8.17
CA ASP A 343 -11.57 0.83 -9.27
C ASP A 343 -10.53 1.92 -9.00
N PHE A 344 -9.38 1.79 -9.63
CA PHE A 344 -8.30 2.76 -9.50
C PHE A 344 -8.73 4.16 -9.96
N GLY A 345 -8.22 5.19 -9.28
CA GLY A 345 -8.51 6.57 -9.61
C GLY A 345 -8.22 6.90 -11.08
N LYS A 346 -9.15 7.55 -11.75
CA LYS A 346 -8.99 7.98 -13.16
C LYS A 346 -8.58 9.44 -13.18
N THR A 347 -7.65 9.79 -14.07
CA THR A 347 -7.25 11.18 -14.29
C THR A 347 -8.42 11.94 -14.92
N ASP A 348 -8.81 13.07 -14.32
CA ASP A 348 -9.91 13.88 -14.82
C ASP A 348 -9.48 14.53 -16.15
N GLN A 349 -10.27 14.32 -17.21
CA GLN A 349 -9.95 14.85 -18.53
C GLN A 349 -9.97 16.38 -18.57
N ALA A 350 -10.68 17.02 -17.65
CA ALA A 350 -10.65 18.48 -17.50
C ALA A 350 -9.28 19.01 -17.07
N GLU A 351 -8.36 18.16 -16.58
CA GLU A 351 -6.96 18.54 -16.33
C GLU A 351 -6.17 18.76 -17.62
N LEU A 352 -6.58 18.14 -18.74
CA LEU A 352 -5.84 18.15 -20.00
C LEU A 352 -6.23 19.29 -20.94
N GLY A 353 -7.23 20.10 -20.61
CA GLY A 353 -7.71 21.21 -21.45
C GLY A 353 -8.21 20.73 -22.82
N SER A 354 -8.42 21.67 -23.75
CA SER A 354 -8.93 21.37 -25.11
C SER A 354 -7.90 21.57 -26.23
N ALA A 355 -6.64 21.86 -25.89
CA ALA A 355 -5.61 22.13 -26.88
C ALA A 355 -5.10 20.84 -27.54
N ARG A 356 -4.85 20.90 -28.86
CA ARG A 356 -4.26 19.78 -29.60
C ARG A 356 -2.81 19.56 -29.21
N GLY A 357 -2.37 18.30 -29.22
CA GLY A 357 -0.99 17.92 -28.93
C GLY A 357 -0.65 17.79 -27.44
N ILE A 358 -1.61 17.97 -26.53
CA ILE A 358 -1.41 17.70 -25.10
C ILE A 358 -1.32 16.19 -24.86
N ASP A 359 -0.28 15.78 -24.13
CA ASP A 359 -0.07 14.39 -23.70
C ASP A 359 -1.21 13.91 -22.80
N ASN A 360 -1.86 12.81 -23.19
CA ASN A 360 -2.84 12.16 -22.32
C ASN A 360 -2.11 11.34 -21.26
N ASP A 361 -1.79 12.03 -20.17
CA ASP A 361 -0.94 11.48 -19.13
C ASP A 361 -1.64 10.43 -18.23
N GLY A 362 -2.96 10.30 -18.36
CA GLY A 362 -3.74 9.21 -17.78
C GLY A 362 -3.32 7.83 -18.30
N VAL A 363 -2.83 7.76 -19.55
CA VAL A 363 -2.33 6.50 -20.13
C VAL A 363 -1.06 6.04 -19.44
N TRP A 364 -0.14 6.96 -19.16
CA TRP A 364 1.12 6.67 -18.46
C TRP A 364 0.87 6.28 -17.00
N ASN A 365 -0.11 6.91 -16.35
CA ASN A 365 -0.58 6.50 -15.02
C ASN A 365 -1.05 5.04 -15.00
N LYS A 366 -1.88 4.65 -15.98
CA LYS A 366 -2.38 3.29 -16.08
C LYS A 366 -1.23 2.30 -16.27
N ARG A 367 -0.29 2.58 -17.18
CA ARG A 367 0.86 1.70 -17.43
C ARG A 367 1.77 1.53 -16.22
N LEU A 368 2.11 2.64 -15.55
CA LEU A 368 2.86 2.60 -14.29
C LEU A 368 2.15 1.72 -13.26
N THR A 369 0.83 1.79 -13.21
CA THR A 369 0.01 0.99 -12.29
C THR A 369 0.00 -0.48 -12.69
N ASP A 370 -0.25 -0.79 -13.96
CA ASP A 370 -0.29 -2.15 -14.49
C ASP A 370 1.07 -2.86 -14.27
N ASP A 371 2.19 -2.22 -14.61
CA ASP A 371 3.54 -2.77 -14.44
C ASP A 371 3.85 -3.05 -12.95
N PHE A 372 3.46 -2.13 -12.06
CA PHE A 372 3.65 -2.30 -10.62
C PHE A 372 2.76 -3.41 -10.06
N MET A 373 1.48 -3.43 -10.44
CA MET A 373 0.53 -4.43 -9.99
C MET A 373 0.88 -5.82 -10.50
N GLU A 374 1.41 -5.94 -11.71
CA GLU A 374 1.92 -7.21 -12.24
C GLU A 374 3.06 -7.75 -11.37
N ALA A 375 4.03 -6.90 -11.00
CA ALA A 375 5.12 -7.29 -10.12
C ALA A 375 4.61 -7.70 -8.71
N GLN A 376 3.68 -6.95 -8.12
CA GLN A 376 3.07 -7.30 -6.83
C GLN A 376 2.29 -8.62 -6.89
N THR A 377 1.50 -8.82 -7.96
CA THR A 377 0.65 -10.01 -8.13
C THR A 377 1.50 -11.26 -8.26
N ARG A 378 2.60 -11.21 -9.05
CA ARG A 378 3.55 -12.32 -9.14
C ARG A 378 4.16 -12.70 -7.79
N MET A 379 4.43 -11.71 -6.93
CA MET A 379 4.95 -11.94 -5.58
C MET A 379 3.89 -12.65 -4.71
N TRP A 380 2.65 -12.17 -4.68
CA TRP A 380 1.58 -12.78 -3.90
C TRP A 380 1.23 -14.20 -4.37
N GLU A 381 1.17 -14.42 -5.69
CA GLU A 381 0.98 -15.76 -6.28
C GLU A 381 2.13 -16.71 -5.93
N SER A 382 3.36 -16.20 -5.79
CA SER A 382 4.49 -17.01 -5.33
C SER A 382 4.31 -17.45 -3.88
N TRP A 383 3.80 -16.58 -3.00
CA TRP A 383 3.51 -16.94 -1.61
C TRP A 383 2.39 -17.98 -1.52
N ALA A 384 1.31 -17.78 -2.29
CA ALA A 384 0.18 -18.71 -2.32
C ALA A 384 0.59 -20.11 -2.82
N ARG A 385 1.50 -20.20 -3.80
CA ARG A 385 1.94 -21.49 -4.37
C ARG A 385 2.98 -22.22 -3.53
N ASN A 386 4.01 -21.50 -3.07
CA ASN A 386 5.19 -22.13 -2.48
C ASN A 386 5.13 -22.22 -0.94
N GLY A 387 4.10 -21.61 -0.33
CA GLY A 387 4.10 -21.33 1.10
C GLY A 387 5.04 -20.15 1.41
N GLY A 388 4.60 -19.26 2.28
CA GLY A 388 5.35 -18.06 2.63
C GLY A 388 4.44 -16.95 3.09
N GLY A 389 4.98 -15.74 3.17
CA GLY A 389 4.22 -14.56 3.54
C GLY A 389 5.09 -13.31 3.60
N PRO A 390 4.51 -12.20 4.10
CA PRO A 390 5.18 -10.93 4.29
C PRO A 390 6.47 -11.09 5.10
N THR A 391 7.56 -10.53 4.57
CA THR A 391 8.86 -10.44 5.25
C THR A 391 9.42 -9.03 5.05
N GLY A 392 10.56 -8.69 5.66
CA GLY A 392 11.20 -7.39 5.42
C GLY A 392 10.27 -6.19 5.65
N GLU A 393 10.14 -5.32 4.65
CA GLU A 393 9.30 -4.12 4.72
C GLU A 393 7.81 -4.42 4.54
N GLU A 394 7.43 -5.57 3.96
CA GLU A 394 6.02 -5.98 3.85
C GLU A 394 5.37 -6.18 5.22
N LEU A 395 6.16 -6.47 6.27
CA LEU A 395 5.67 -6.57 7.65
C LEU A 395 5.05 -5.25 8.17
N LEU A 396 5.46 -4.11 7.61
CA LEU A 396 4.93 -2.79 7.98
C LEU A 396 3.49 -2.60 7.50
N LEU A 397 3.07 -3.37 6.49
CA LEU A 397 1.73 -3.31 5.89
C LEU A 397 0.72 -4.20 6.61
N LEU A 398 1.13 -4.93 7.64
CA LEU A 398 0.25 -5.81 8.39
C LEU A 398 -0.61 -5.03 9.39
N PRO A 399 -1.80 -5.53 9.73
CA PRO A 399 -2.69 -4.85 10.66
C PRO A 399 -2.21 -4.96 12.11
N ASP A 400 -2.81 -4.14 12.97
CA ASP A 400 -2.62 -4.14 14.43
C ASP A 400 -3.63 -5.01 15.18
N ARG A 401 -4.24 -6.01 14.53
CA ARG A 401 -5.31 -6.82 15.12
C ARG A 401 -5.13 -8.31 14.91
N VAL A 402 -5.74 -9.10 15.79
CA VAL A 402 -5.96 -10.54 15.61
C VAL A 402 -7.39 -10.90 16.02
N PHE A 403 -7.87 -12.07 15.58
CA PHE A 403 -9.18 -12.59 15.99
C PHE A 403 -8.99 -13.73 16.98
N ALA A 404 -9.61 -13.61 18.14
CA ALA A 404 -9.40 -14.55 19.23
C ALA A 404 -10.68 -14.85 20.01
N PHE A 405 -10.78 -16.07 20.51
CA PHE A 405 -11.83 -16.49 21.44
C PHE A 405 -11.40 -16.18 22.88
N VAL A 406 -12.17 -15.34 23.57
CA VAL A 406 -11.91 -14.89 24.93
C VAL A 406 -12.53 -15.88 25.91
N LEU A 407 -11.71 -16.57 26.72
CA LEU A 407 -12.18 -17.69 27.54
C LEU A 407 -13.12 -17.27 28.67
N SER A 408 -12.89 -16.10 29.27
CA SER A 408 -13.71 -15.57 30.36
C SER A 408 -15.14 -15.24 29.93
N THR A 409 -15.31 -14.64 28.75
CA THR A 409 -16.63 -14.23 28.22
C THR A 409 -17.25 -15.25 27.27
N ARG A 410 -16.46 -16.24 26.81
CA ARG A 410 -16.82 -17.21 25.78
C ARG A 410 -17.30 -16.56 24.48
N ARG A 411 -16.64 -15.47 24.09
CA ARG A 411 -16.93 -14.73 22.87
C ARG A 411 -15.68 -14.52 22.03
N TRP A 412 -15.85 -14.51 20.72
CA TRP A 412 -14.87 -14.02 19.78
C TRP A 412 -14.73 -12.51 19.89
N ALA A 413 -13.51 -12.01 19.80
CA ALA A 413 -13.21 -10.59 19.78
C ALA A 413 -12.08 -10.29 18.79
N CYS A 414 -12.13 -9.10 18.21
CA CYS A 414 -11.02 -8.51 17.47
C CYS A 414 -10.09 -7.81 18.47
N LEU A 415 -8.92 -8.39 18.74
CA LEU A 415 -7.97 -7.92 19.74
C LEU A 415 -6.85 -7.10 19.10
N ARG A 416 -6.44 -6.01 19.76
CA ARG A 416 -5.27 -5.23 19.35
C ARG A 416 -3.98 -5.96 19.67
N ILE A 417 -3.02 -5.97 18.76
CA ILE A 417 -1.67 -6.49 18.99
C ILE A 417 -0.65 -5.35 19.03
N GLY A 418 0.48 -5.62 19.70
CA GLY A 418 1.48 -4.63 20.05
C GLY A 418 1.32 -4.07 21.46
N ARG A 419 2.09 -3.02 21.76
CA ARG A 419 2.13 -2.34 23.07
C ARG A 419 0.88 -1.51 23.35
N GLY A 420 0.36 -1.66 24.57
CA GLY A 420 -0.70 -0.80 25.12
C GLY A 420 -0.16 0.54 25.67
N PRO A 421 -1.02 1.34 26.33
CA PRO A 421 -0.66 2.65 26.89
C PRO A 421 0.50 2.62 27.90
N ASN A 422 0.71 1.48 28.56
CA ASN A 422 1.78 1.28 29.55
C ASN A 422 3.07 0.73 28.91
N GLU A 423 3.18 0.76 27.58
CA GLU A 423 4.28 0.18 26.78
C GLU A 423 4.46 -1.35 26.93
N VAL A 424 3.53 -2.03 27.59
CA VAL A 424 3.54 -3.48 27.71
C VAL A 424 2.76 -4.10 26.54
N GLU A 425 3.30 -5.17 25.96
CA GLU A 425 2.61 -5.96 24.93
C GLU A 425 1.23 -6.39 25.41
N GLN A 426 0.21 -6.24 24.58
CA GLN A 426 -1.16 -6.60 24.97
C GLN A 426 -1.42 -8.09 24.84
N LEU A 427 -0.77 -8.76 23.88
CA LEU A 427 -0.89 -10.19 23.63
C LEU A 427 0.45 -10.87 23.94
N ARG A 428 0.48 -11.78 24.91
CA ARG A 428 1.71 -12.38 25.45
C ARG A 428 1.64 -13.89 25.46
N GLN A 429 2.83 -14.49 25.41
CA GLN A 429 2.96 -15.90 25.77
C GLN A 429 2.53 -16.06 27.21
N ARG A 430 1.74 -17.10 27.47
CA ARG A 430 1.33 -17.45 28.82
C ARG A 430 2.58 -17.74 29.64
N GLU A 431 2.74 -17.05 30.77
CA GLU A 431 3.74 -17.45 31.73
C GLU A 431 3.39 -18.86 32.21
N VAL A 432 4.23 -19.84 31.90
CA VAL A 432 4.16 -21.15 32.56
C VAL A 432 4.59 -20.89 33.99
N THR A 433 3.66 -20.45 34.84
CA THR A 433 3.90 -20.38 36.28
C THR A 433 4.41 -21.75 36.70
N GLY A 434 5.67 -21.79 37.16
CA GLY A 434 6.35 -23.01 37.55
C GLY A 434 5.45 -23.90 38.40
N ASN A 435 5.52 -25.20 38.12
CA ASN A 435 4.68 -26.28 38.61
C ASN A 435 3.73 -25.84 39.73
N PRO A 436 2.48 -25.46 39.41
CA PRO A 436 1.56 -24.83 40.35
C PRO A 436 1.57 -25.58 41.68
N TRP A 437 1.61 -26.93 41.59
CA TRP A 437 1.77 -27.98 42.61
C TRP A 437 2.69 -27.63 43.77
N LEU A 438 3.84 -27.00 43.55
CA LEU A 438 4.80 -26.65 44.60
C LEU A 438 4.27 -25.64 45.63
N LYS A 439 3.22 -24.87 45.31
CA LYS A 439 2.65 -23.85 46.21
C LYS A 439 1.45 -24.30 47.07
N LEU A 440 0.94 -25.53 46.93
CA LEU A 440 -0.27 -26.00 47.66
C LEU A 440 0.15 -27.12 48.61
N ARG A 441 -0.03 -26.86 49.91
CA ARG A 441 0.14 -27.87 50.95
C ARG A 441 -1.20 -28.59 51.13
N LEU A 442 -1.35 -29.74 50.50
CA LEU A 442 -2.43 -30.68 50.81
C LEU A 442 -1.98 -31.59 51.97
N PRO A 443 -2.91 -32.09 52.80
CA PRO A 443 -2.61 -33.16 53.73
C PRO A 443 -2.09 -34.41 52.99
N ASP A 444 -1.15 -35.12 53.59
CA ASP A 444 -0.52 -36.30 52.99
C ASP A 444 -1.57 -37.34 52.55
N GLY A 445 -1.40 -37.90 51.35
CA GLY A 445 -2.28 -38.91 50.74
C GLY A 445 -3.45 -38.37 49.91
N HIS A 446 -3.91 -37.12 50.11
CA HIS A 446 -5.03 -36.56 49.33
C HIS A 446 -4.66 -36.29 47.86
N GLU A 447 -3.39 -35.97 47.59
CA GLU A 447 -2.89 -35.75 46.23
C GLU A 447 -2.89 -37.05 45.41
N GLU A 448 -2.48 -38.16 46.02
CA GLU A 448 -2.43 -39.47 45.36
C GLU A 448 -3.83 -39.99 45.04
N VAL A 449 -4.81 -39.73 45.92
CA VAL A 449 -6.22 -40.10 45.70
C VAL A 449 -6.80 -39.35 44.50
N ILE A 450 -6.60 -38.03 44.44
CA ILE A 450 -7.08 -37.20 43.32
C ILE A 450 -6.40 -37.64 42.01
N ARG A 451 -5.08 -37.86 42.04
CA ARG A 451 -4.31 -38.28 40.86
C ARG A 451 -4.74 -39.67 40.37
N SER A 452 -4.99 -40.61 41.28
CA SER A 452 -5.45 -41.97 40.96
C SER A 452 -6.87 -42.00 40.40
N LEU A 453 -7.78 -41.19 40.95
CA LEU A 453 -9.15 -41.05 40.45
C LEU A 453 -9.17 -40.47 39.03
N ILE A 454 -8.35 -39.46 38.77
CA ILE A 454 -8.20 -38.87 37.44
C ILE A 454 -7.60 -39.91 36.48
N HIS A 455 -6.45 -40.53 36.80
CA HIS A 455 -5.83 -41.51 35.92
C HIS A 455 -6.72 -42.73 35.63
N SER A 456 -7.44 -43.26 36.62
CA SER A 456 -8.35 -44.40 36.45
C SER A 456 -9.53 -44.09 35.52
N HIS A 457 -10.03 -42.85 35.57
CA HIS A 457 -11.14 -42.39 34.72
C HIS A 457 -10.73 -42.25 33.25
N PHE A 458 -9.56 -41.66 32.99
CA PHE A 458 -9.05 -41.47 31.62
C PHE A 458 -8.42 -42.72 31.00
N ALA A 459 -7.89 -43.64 31.81
CA ALA A 459 -7.46 -44.96 31.34
C ALA A 459 -8.63 -45.78 30.79
N ARG A 460 -9.82 -45.68 31.41
CA ARG A 460 -11.04 -46.35 30.95
C ARG A 460 -11.59 -45.83 29.62
N GLN A 461 -11.38 -44.55 29.30
CA GLN A 461 -11.80 -43.95 28.02
C GLN A 461 -10.93 -44.37 26.81
N ARG A 462 -9.74 -44.95 27.02
CA ARG A 462 -8.82 -45.36 25.94
C ARG A 462 -9.05 -46.78 25.40
N SER A 463 -9.85 -47.61 26.08
CA SER A 463 -10.23 -48.95 25.63
C SER A 463 -11.35 -48.88 24.58
N GLY A 464 -10.98 -49.02 23.30
CA GLY A 464 -11.87 -48.94 22.14
C GLY A 464 -12.84 -50.11 21.98
N GLY A 465 -13.92 -50.13 22.77
CA GLY A 465 -15.11 -50.93 22.49
C GLY A 465 -16.19 -50.07 21.82
N VAL A 466 -16.54 -50.38 20.56
CA VAL A 466 -17.64 -49.74 19.84
C VAL A 466 -18.96 -50.09 20.55
N HIS A 467 -19.55 -49.12 21.24
CA HIS A 467 -20.92 -49.21 21.76
C HIS A 467 -21.75 -48.11 21.11
N PHE A 468 -22.79 -48.51 20.38
CA PHE A 468 -23.80 -47.61 19.82
C PHE A 468 -24.65 -47.06 20.96
N ASP A 469 -24.45 -45.79 21.30
CA ASP A 469 -25.38 -45.05 22.14
C ASP A 469 -25.75 -43.72 21.46
N LEU A 470 -27.05 -43.51 21.25
CA LEU A 470 -27.63 -42.49 20.38
C LEU A 470 -27.53 -41.06 20.95
N LEU A 471 -26.85 -40.88 22.08
CA LEU A 471 -26.58 -39.59 22.73
C LEU A 471 -25.14 -39.62 23.30
N ARG A 472 -24.18 -38.98 22.62
CA ARG A 472 -22.79 -38.87 23.10
C ARG A 472 -22.74 -38.19 24.48
N ASN A 473 -22.13 -38.86 25.47
CA ASN A 473 -21.64 -38.34 26.77
C ASN A 473 -22.61 -38.30 27.98
N LYS A 474 -23.64 -39.14 28.08
CA LYS A 474 -24.40 -39.28 29.35
C LYS A 474 -23.92 -40.51 30.13
N GLY A 475 -23.35 -40.29 31.33
CA GLY A 475 -23.00 -41.38 32.28
C GLY A 475 -21.51 -41.53 32.65
N ASN A 476 -20.60 -40.83 31.98
CA ASN A 476 -19.14 -40.98 32.20
C ASN A 476 -18.50 -39.80 32.97
N GLY A 477 -19.26 -39.01 33.71
CA GLY A 477 -18.71 -37.87 34.48
C GLY A 477 -18.19 -38.30 35.85
N VAL A 478 -16.96 -37.95 36.20
CA VAL A 478 -16.49 -37.98 37.58
C VAL A 478 -16.83 -36.65 38.24
N THR A 479 -17.61 -36.70 39.31
CA THR A 479 -17.93 -35.54 40.14
C THR A 479 -17.10 -35.59 41.42
N ILE A 480 -16.23 -34.61 41.62
CA ILE A 480 -15.43 -34.48 42.84
C ILE A 480 -15.99 -33.33 43.67
N LEU A 481 -16.47 -33.63 44.87
CA LEU A 481 -16.95 -32.62 45.82
C LEU A 481 -15.83 -32.30 46.82
N LEU A 482 -15.34 -31.06 46.79
CA LEU A 482 -14.39 -30.54 47.78
C LEU A 482 -15.15 -29.80 48.88
N HIS A 483 -15.15 -30.32 50.10
CA HIS A 483 -15.81 -29.71 51.26
C HIS A 483 -14.78 -29.29 52.33
N GLY A 484 -15.13 -28.29 53.14
CA GLY A 484 -14.27 -27.75 54.20
C GLY A 484 -14.60 -26.29 54.55
N VAL A 485 -14.02 -25.77 55.63
CA VAL A 485 -14.24 -24.37 56.08
C VAL A 485 -13.76 -23.34 55.04
N PRO A 486 -14.29 -22.11 55.01
CA PRO A 486 -13.85 -21.07 54.07
C PRO A 486 -12.33 -20.80 54.19
N GLY A 487 -11.67 -20.47 53.07
CA GLY A 487 -10.24 -20.12 53.05
C GLY A 487 -9.23 -21.28 52.91
N VAL A 488 -9.66 -22.55 52.99
CA VAL A 488 -8.74 -23.73 52.92
C VAL A 488 -8.30 -24.13 51.50
N GLY A 489 -8.46 -23.26 50.51
CA GLY A 489 -7.96 -23.50 49.15
C GLY A 489 -8.78 -24.46 48.27
N LYS A 490 -10.05 -24.75 48.60
CA LYS A 490 -10.95 -25.64 47.80
C LYS A 490 -11.00 -25.27 46.31
N THR A 491 -11.17 -23.98 46.01
CA THR A 491 -11.21 -23.47 44.63
C THR A 491 -9.88 -23.64 43.91
N SER A 492 -8.76 -23.47 44.63
CA SER A 492 -7.40 -23.67 44.11
C SER A 492 -7.11 -25.15 43.82
N THR A 493 -7.61 -26.06 44.65
CA THR A 493 -7.53 -27.52 44.44
C THR A 493 -8.38 -27.97 43.25
N ALA A 494 -9.59 -27.43 43.09
CA ALA A 494 -10.45 -27.70 41.93
C ALA A 494 -9.80 -27.26 40.59
N GLY A 495 -9.24 -26.04 40.56
CA GLY A 495 -8.56 -25.53 39.36
C GLY A 495 -7.32 -26.36 38.97
N ARG A 496 -6.59 -26.90 39.95
CA ARG A 496 -5.43 -27.77 39.73
C ARG A 496 -5.79 -29.17 39.20
N ALA A 497 -6.87 -29.76 39.70
CA ALA A 497 -7.38 -31.04 39.19
C ALA A 497 -7.77 -30.93 37.69
N GLY A 498 -8.28 -29.77 37.27
CA GLY A 498 -8.54 -29.47 35.86
C GLY A 498 -7.27 -29.45 34.98
N ASN A 499 -6.12 -28.99 35.50
CA ASN A 499 -4.87 -28.95 34.74
C ASN A 499 -4.25 -30.34 34.49
N LEU A 500 -4.48 -31.32 35.37
CA LEU A 500 -4.09 -32.73 35.17
C LEU A 500 -4.77 -33.39 33.96
N LEU A 501 -5.85 -32.80 33.45
CA LEU A 501 -6.58 -33.26 32.26
C LEU A 501 -5.94 -32.80 30.95
N SER A 502 -5.00 -31.85 31.03
CA SER A 502 -4.37 -31.19 29.88
C SER A 502 -2.95 -31.68 29.56
N THR A 503 -2.48 -32.69 30.30
CA THR A 503 -1.24 -33.45 30.09
C THR A 503 -1.57 -34.91 29.84
#